data_AF-A0A0J6YZF3-F1
#
_entry.id   AF-A0A0J6YZF3-F1
#
_cell.length_a   1.000
_cell.length_b   1.000
_cell.length_c   1.000
_cell.angle_alpha   90.00
_cell.angle_beta   90.00
_cell.angle_gamma   90.00
#
_symmetry.space_group_name_H-M   'P 1'
#
loop_
_entity.id
_entity.type
_entity.pdbx_description
1 polymer ?
#
loop_
_entity_poly.entity_id
_entity_poly.type
_entity_poly.pdbx_seq_one_letter_code
_entity_poly.pdbx_strand_id
1 'polypeptide(L)'
;MSDALCRDHAAITDLRATDPGAVARAWQNRTTRPTIRGNGRLMIVAADHPARGALAVGTRPTAMNSRTDLLDRLCAALADPGVDGVLATADILDDLLLLGALEDKVVFSSFNRGGLAGSSFPVAI
;
A
#
# COMPACT_ATOMS: atom_id res chain seq x y z
N MET A 1 -16.11 9.06 8.00
CA MET A 1 -14.68 9.38 8.07
C MET A 1 -14.11 8.43 9.10
N SER A 2 -13.46 7.35 8.67
CA SER A 2 -12.66 6.56 9.60
C SER A 2 -11.46 7.40 9.96
N ASP A 3 -11.23 7.61 11.25
CA ASP A 3 -10.10 8.42 11.72
C ASP A 3 -8.80 7.63 11.50
N ALA A 4 -7.78 8.30 10.95
CA ALA A 4 -6.46 7.71 10.83
C ALA A 4 -5.93 7.35 12.24
N LEU A 5 -5.58 6.07 12.44
CA LEU A 5 -5.03 5.59 13.71
C LEU A 5 -3.63 6.15 13.96
N CYS A 6 -2.88 6.42 12.89
CA CYS A 6 -1.55 7.00 12.93
C CYS A 6 -1.48 8.26 12.07
N ARG A 7 -0.81 9.30 12.59
CA ARG A 7 -0.58 10.57 11.87
C ARG A 7 0.76 10.63 11.15
N ASP A 8 1.71 9.78 11.55
CA ASP A 8 3.05 9.71 10.98
C ASP A 8 3.65 8.28 11.13
N HIS A 9 4.83 8.07 10.54
CA HIS A 9 5.52 6.78 10.56
C HIS A 9 6.03 6.35 11.93
N ALA A 10 6.32 7.31 12.82
CA ALA A 10 6.77 6.99 14.17
C ALA A 10 5.60 6.37 14.96
N ALA A 11 4.40 6.94 14.82
CA ALA A 11 3.18 6.41 15.41
C ALA A 11 2.84 5.00 14.89
N ILE A 12 3.09 4.70 13.62
CA ILE A 12 2.93 3.33 13.07
C ILE A 12 3.87 2.36 13.78
N THR A 13 5.14 2.75 13.93
CA THR A 13 6.16 1.92 14.55
C THR A 13 5.83 1.65 16.01
N ASP A 14 5.44 2.69 16.75
CA ASP A 14 5.04 2.60 18.14
C ASP A 14 3.78 1.74 18.33
N LEU A 15 2.75 1.94 17.49
CA LEU A 15 1.53 1.13 17.55
C LEU A 15 1.80 -0.35 17.25
N ARG A 16 2.63 -0.66 16.26
CA ARG A 16 3.01 -2.05 15.96
C ARG A 16 3.78 -2.71 17.10
N ALA A 17 4.60 -1.94 17.82
CA ALA A 17 5.37 -2.44 18.96
C ALA A 17 4.51 -2.62 20.22
N THR A 18 3.56 -1.73 20.46
CA THR A 18 2.78 -1.68 21.70
C THR A 18 1.44 -2.42 21.60
N ASP A 19 0.81 -2.46 20.42
CA ASP A 19 -0.49 -3.07 20.16
C ASP A 19 -0.59 -3.64 18.73
N PRO A 20 0.09 -4.76 18.44
CA PRO A 20 0.04 -5.39 17.11
C PRO A 20 -1.37 -5.83 16.69
N GLY A 21 -2.28 -6.06 17.65
CA GLY A 21 -3.67 -6.41 17.39
C GLY A 21 -4.48 -5.27 16.76
N ALA A 22 -4.00 -4.03 16.84
CA ALA A 22 -4.66 -2.87 16.25
C ALA A 22 -4.79 -2.97 14.73
N VAL A 23 -3.81 -3.59 14.05
CA VAL A 23 -3.82 -3.78 12.60
C VAL A 23 -5.00 -4.66 12.17
N ALA A 24 -5.21 -5.78 12.87
CA ALA A 24 -6.32 -6.69 12.56
C ALA A 24 -7.68 -6.02 12.82
N ARG A 25 -7.81 -5.26 13.91
CA ARG A 25 -9.04 -4.49 14.20
C ARG A 25 -9.30 -3.42 13.15
N ALA A 26 -8.26 -2.72 12.70
CA ALA A 26 -8.37 -1.74 11.64
C ALA A 26 -8.89 -2.37 10.33
N TRP A 27 -8.39 -3.56 9.96
CA TRP A 27 -8.84 -4.27 8.76
C TRP A 27 -10.32 -4.67 8.85
N GLN A 28 -10.77 -5.10 10.02
CA GLN A 28 -12.16 -5.49 10.28
C GLN A 28 -13.12 -4.30 10.21
N ASN A 29 -12.66 -3.12 10.64
CA ASN A 29 -13.48 -1.91 10.72
C ASN A 29 -13.40 -1.02 9.48
N ARG A 30 -12.48 -1.30 8.55
CA ARG A 30 -12.27 -0.52 7.33
C ARG A 30 -13.53 -0.48 6.47
N THR A 31 -13.87 0.71 5.98
CA THR A 31 -14.95 0.86 4.99
C THR A 31 -14.49 0.28 3.66
N THR A 32 -15.19 -0.76 3.21
CA THR A 32 -14.95 -1.38 1.90
C THR A 32 -15.92 -0.86 0.85
N ARG A 33 -15.57 -1.08 -0.42
CA ARG A 33 -16.43 -0.78 -1.56
C ARG A 33 -16.48 -1.93 -2.55
N PRO A 34 -17.54 -2.00 -3.38
CA PRO A 34 -17.53 -2.87 -4.56
C PRO A 34 -16.36 -2.55 -5.49
N THR A 35 -15.79 -3.60 -6.10
CA THR A 35 -14.65 -3.48 -7.02
C THR A 35 -14.97 -2.53 -8.16
N ILE A 36 -16.14 -2.66 -8.78
CA ILE A 36 -16.55 -1.84 -9.91
C ILE A 36 -17.64 -0.85 -9.45
N ARG A 37 -17.49 0.43 -9.80
CA ARG A 37 -18.52 1.47 -9.64
C ARG A 37 -18.62 2.27 -10.94
N GLY A 38 -19.77 2.89 -11.19
CA GLY A 38 -19.97 3.81 -12.31
C GLY A 38 -19.78 3.15 -13.68
N ASN A 39 -18.86 3.69 -14.49
CA ASN A 39 -18.68 3.39 -15.91
C ASN A 39 -18.00 2.03 -16.23
N GLY A 40 -17.82 1.17 -15.23
CA GLY A 40 -17.20 -0.15 -15.43
C GLY A 40 -15.67 -0.14 -15.51
N ARG A 41 -15.00 1.01 -15.28
CA ARG A 41 -13.53 1.12 -15.30
C ARG A 41 -12.95 1.13 -13.88
N LEU A 42 -11.66 0.78 -13.79
CA LEU A 42 -10.93 0.71 -12.54
C LEU A 42 -9.52 1.29 -12.72
N MET A 43 -9.14 2.23 -11.86
CA MET A 43 -7.78 2.76 -11.78
C MET A 43 -7.11 2.33 -10.48
N ILE A 44 -6.07 1.49 -10.58
CA ILE A 44 -5.33 0.96 -9.43
C ILE A 44 -3.88 1.45 -9.47
N VAL A 45 -3.39 1.96 -8.35
CA VAL A 45 -1.97 2.30 -8.17
C VAL A 45 -1.20 1.06 -7.73
N ALA A 46 -0.18 0.65 -8.49
CA ALA A 46 0.64 -0.51 -8.17
C ALA A 46 1.97 -0.11 -7.49
N ALA A 47 2.23 -0.69 -6.33
CA ALA A 47 3.37 -0.39 -5.46
C ALA A 47 4.11 -1.65 -4.98
N ASP A 48 4.14 -2.70 -5.79
CA ASP A 48 4.84 -3.97 -5.52
C ASP A 48 6.33 -3.96 -5.96
N HIS A 49 6.75 -2.93 -6.67
CA HIS A 49 8.12 -2.74 -7.19
C HIS A 49 9.25 -2.75 -6.14
N PRO A 50 9.11 -2.26 -4.88
CA PRO A 50 10.16 -2.40 -3.86
C PRO A 50 10.48 -3.87 -3.54
N ALA A 51 9.48 -4.75 -3.56
CA ALA A 51 9.66 -6.17 -3.32
C ALA A 51 10.41 -6.89 -4.47
N ARG A 52 10.56 -6.23 -5.63
CA ARG A 52 11.27 -6.75 -6.82
C ARG A 52 12.67 -6.16 -7.02
N GLY A 53 13.15 -5.30 -6.11
CA GLY A 53 14.47 -4.67 -6.23
C GLY A 53 14.56 -3.56 -7.29
N ALA A 54 13.43 -3.11 -7.83
CA ALA A 54 13.37 -2.01 -8.79
C ALA A 54 13.18 -0.67 -8.06
N LEU A 55 14.28 -0.10 -7.56
CA LEU A 55 14.28 1.12 -6.74
C LEU A 55 14.45 2.43 -7.53
N ALA A 56 14.62 2.33 -8.85
CA ALA A 56 14.87 3.46 -9.74
C ALA A 56 13.58 3.94 -10.42
N VAL A 57 13.25 5.22 -10.28
CA VAL A 57 12.22 5.91 -11.07
C VAL A 57 12.90 7.02 -11.85
N GLY A 58 12.98 6.87 -13.18
CA GLY A 58 13.68 7.81 -14.06
C GLY A 58 15.17 7.92 -13.70
N THR A 59 15.68 9.14 -13.54
CA THR A 59 17.09 9.42 -13.23
C THR A 59 17.45 9.34 -11.75
N ARG A 60 16.51 8.96 -10.87
CA ARG A 60 16.73 8.90 -9.41
C ARG A 60 16.89 7.45 -8.93
N PRO A 61 18.12 6.97 -8.72
CA PRO A 61 18.40 5.58 -8.35
C PRO A 61 17.94 5.18 -6.93
N THR A 62 17.59 6.15 -6.07
CA THR A 62 17.12 5.93 -4.70
C THR A 62 15.66 6.37 -4.46
N ALA A 63 14.90 6.62 -5.53
CA ALA A 63 13.55 7.20 -5.46
C ALA A 63 12.52 6.37 -4.67
N MET A 64 12.85 5.12 -4.34
CA MET A 64 12.02 4.19 -3.56
C MET A 64 12.76 3.60 -2.35
N ASN A 65 13.93 4.16 -1.97
CA ASN A 65 14.76 3.62 -0.89
C ASN A 65 14.22 3.95 0.52
N SER A 66 13.36 4.97 0.64
CA SER A 66 12.70 5.31 1.90
C SER A 66 11.25 4.83 1.88
N ARG A 67 10.92 3.90 2.79
CA ARG A 67 9.54 3.42 3.00
C ARG A 67 8.57 4.57 3.27
N THR A 68 9.04 5.61 3.96
CA THR A 68 8.30 6.84 4.25
C THR A 68 7.91 7.59 2.97
N ASP A 69 8.88 7.87 2.09
CA ASP A 69 8.61 8.59 0.83
C ASP A 69 7.70 7.77 -0.13
N LEU A 70 7.80 6.44 -0.09
CA LEU A 70 6.86 5.58 -0.80
C LEU A 70 5.44 5.74 -0.25
N LEU A 71 5.26 5.63 1.07
CA LEU A 71 3.95 5.77 1.71
C LEU A 71 3.34 7.15 1.47
N ASP A 72 4.14 8.22 1.57
CA ASP A 72 3.68 9.59 1.31
C ASP A 72 3.12 9.74 -0.11
N ARG A 73 3.84 9.20 -1.12
CA ARG A 73 3.39 9.22 -2.51
C ARG A 73 2.14 8.39 -2.73
N LEU A 74 2.01 7.25 -2.05
CA LEU A 74 0.83 6.40 -2.14
C LEU A 74 -0.39 7.05 -1.48
N CYS A 75 -0.22 7.67 -0.32
CA CYS A 75 -1.26 8.46 0.32
C CYS A 75 -1.72 9.62 -0.59
N ALA A 76 -0.77 10.35 -1.20
CA ALA A 76 -1.09 11.42 -2.14
C ALA A 76 -1.85 10.90 -3.37
N ALA A 77 -1.44 9.76 -3.94
CA ALA A 77 -2.14 9.17 -5.08
C ALA A 77 -3.53 8.65 -4.71
N LEU A 78 -3.69 8.02 -3.55
CA LEU A 78 -4.97 7.51 -3.06
C LEU A 78 -5.96 8.61 -2.68
N ALA A 79 -5.48 9.80 -2.35
CA ALA A 79 -6.33 10.97 -2.12
C ALA A 79 -7.01 11.48 -3.41
N ASP A 80 -6.49 11.12 -4.59
CA ASP A 80 -7.12 11.48 -5.87
C ASP A 80 -8.47 10.72 -6.04
N PRO A 81 -9.59 11.43 -6.29
CA PRO A 81 -10.89 10.79 -6.52
C PRO A 81 -10.94 9.85 -7.74
N GLY A 82 -10.05 10.04 -8.71
CA GLY A 82 -9.90 9.19 -9.89
C GLY A 82 -9.19 7.87 -9.61
N VAL A 83 -8.56 7.70 -8.44
CA VAL A 83 -7.91 6.45 -8.05
C VAL A 83 -8.87 5.59 -7.23
N ASP A 84 -9.20 4.42 -7.76
CA ASP A 84 -10.14 3.49 -7.13
C ASP A 84 -9.51 2.62 -6.05
N GLY A 85 -8.19 2.41 -6.11
CA GLY A 85 -7.54 1.45 -5.24
C GLY A 85 -6.04 1.29 -5.40
N VAL A 86 -5.49 0.31 -4.68
CA VAL A 86 -4.05 0.03 -4.61
C VAL A 86 -3.76 -1.46 -4.70
N LEU A 87 -2.67 -1.80 -5.39
CA LEU A 87 -2.01 -3.10 -5.37
C LEU A 87 -0.66 -2.95 -4.69
N ALA A 88 -0.45 -3.59 -3.54
CA ALA A 88 0.84 -3.54 -2.84
C ALA A 88 1.10 -4.82 -2.04
N THR A 89 2.27 -4.91 -1.42
CA THR A 89 2.57 -5.99 -0.47
C THR A 89 1.80 -5.78 0.84
N ALA A 90 1.51 -6.87 1.56
CA ALA A 90 0.72 -6.83 2.79
C ALA A 90 1.23 -5.81 3.82
N ASP A 91 2.55 -5.68 3.97
CA ASP A 91 3.16 -4.76 4.92
C ASP A 91 2.95 -3.27 4.54
N ILE A 92 2.93 -2.94 3.24
CA ILE A 92 2.59 -1.59 2.77
C ILE A 92 1.10 -1.31 2.95
N LEU A 93 0.24 -2.31 2.69
CA LEU A 93 -1.20 -2.17 2.87
C LEU A 93 -1.57 -1.93 4.33
N ASP A 94 -0.94 -2.64 5.27
CA ASP A 94 -1.14 -2.41 6.69
C ASP A 94 -0.76 -0.97 7.11
N ASP A 95 0.35 -0.43 6.61
CA ASP A 95 0.75 0.94 6.95
C ASP A 95 -0.21 1.97 6.36
N LEU A 96 -0.64 1.79 5.11
CA LEU A 96 -1.65 2.65 4.47
C LEU A 96 -3.00 2.58 5.19
N LEU A 97 -3.37 1.42 5.72
CA LEU A 97 -4.57 1.24 6.54
C LEU A 97 -4.49 2.08 7.82
N LEU A 98 -3.37 1.98 8.54
CA LEU A 98 -3.16 2.73 9.79
C LEU A 98 -3.14 4.24 9.55
N LEU A 99 -2.69 4.68 8.38
CA LEU A 99 -2.74 6.08 7.93
C LEU A 99 -4.16 6.51 7.45
N GLY A 100 -5.14 5.62 7.44
CA GLY A 100 -6.52 5.91 7.00
C GLY A 100 -6.68 6.08 5.48
N ALA A 101 -5.68 5.71 4.69
CA ALA A 101 -5.66 5.95 3.23
C ALA A 101 -6.49 4.93 2.42
N LEU A 102 -6.97 3.85 3.06
CA LEU A 102 -7.65 2.73 2.38
C LEU A 102 -9.18 2.74 2.51
N GLU A 103 -9.74 3.80 3.09
CA GLU A 103 -11.19 3.95 3.25
C GLU A 103 -11.87 4.16 1.90
N ASP A 104 -12.93 3.38 1.63
CA ASP A 104 -13.66 3.39 0.35
C ASP A 104 -12.74 3.12 -0.87
N LYS A 105 -11.63 2.39 -0.67
CA LYS A 105 -10.72 1.95 -1.73
C LYS A 105 -10.76 0.45 -1.95
N VAL A 106 -10.53 0.04 -3.20
CA VAL A 106 -10.30 -1.36 -3.57
C VAL A 106 -8.84 -1.71 -3.24
N VAL A 107 -8.62 -2.85 -2.59
CA VAL A 107 -7.29 -3.24 -2.13
C VAL A 107 -6.93 -4.61 -2.66
N PHE A 108 -5.80 -4.71 -3.33
CA PHE A 108 -5.21 -5.95 -3.80
C PHE A 108 -3.86 -6.18 -3.11
N SER A 109 -3.69 -7.37 -2.55
CA SER A 109 -2.41 -7.78 -1.97
C SER A 109 -1.63 -8.63 -2.97
N SER A 110 -0.35 -8.31 -3.16
CA SER A 110 0.56 -9.21 -3.85
C SER A 110 0.96 -10.35 -2.92
N PHE A 111 0.58 -11.58 -3.28
CA PHE A 111 0.88 -12.79 -2.51
C PHE A 111 2.17 -13.50 -2.95
N ASN A 112 2.80 -13.07 -4.05
CA ASN A 112 3.98 -13.74 -4.58
C ASN A 112 5.26 -12.95 -4.27
N ARG A 113 6.13 -13.52 -3.44
CA ARG A 113 7.48 -12.99 -3.14
C ARG A 113 8.60 -13.78 -3.85
N GLY A 114 8.26 -14.72 -4.74
CA GLY A 114 9.24 -15.42 -5.57
C GLY A 114 9.76 -14.56 -6.73
N GLY A 115 11.00 -14.79 -7.17
CA GLY A 115 11.59 -14.11 -8.34
C GLY A 115 12.26 -12.77 -8.05
N LEU A 116 13.09 -12.70 -6.99
CA LEU A 116 13.99 -11.56 -6.74
C LEU A 116 14.85 -11.28 -7.99
N ALA A 117 15.13 -10.00 -8.27
CA ALA A 117 16.02 -9.61 -9.36
C ALA A 117 17.40 -10.31 -9.21
N GLY A 118 17.77 -11.12 -10.19
CA GLY A 118 18.98 -11.97 -10.16
C GLY A 118 18.73 -13.46 -9.86
N SER A 119 17.50 -13.89 -9.60
CA SER A 119 17.14 -15.31 -9.51
C SER A 119 17.16 -16.00 -10.88
N SER A 120 17.70 -17.21 -10.96
CA SER A 120 17.60 -18.10 -12.14
C SER A 120 16.17 -18.60 -12.41
N PHE A 121 15.24 -18.37 -11.48
CA PHE A 121 13.83 -18.72 -11.57
C PHE A 121 12.97 -17.45 -11.42
N PRO A 122 12.59 -16.77 -12.52
CA PRO A 122 11.64 -15.69 -12.46
C PRO A 122 10.22 -16.24 -12.23
N VAL A 123 9.44 -15.55 -11.40
CA VAL A 123 7.99 -15.76 -11.31
C VAL A 123 7.32 -14.61 -12.05
N ALA A 124 6.68 -14.94 -13.18
CA ALA A 124 5.77 -14.04 -13.88
C ALA A 124 4.42 -14.02 -13.13
N ILE A 125 3.82 -12.83 -13.06
CA ILE A 125 2.43 -12.63 -12.64
C ILE A 125 1.53 -12.88 -13.85
#